data_AF-A0A2S8XBG7-F1
#
_entry.id   AF-A0A2S8XBG7-F1
#
_cell.length_a   1.000
_cell.length_b   1.000
_cell.length_c   1.000
_cell.angle_alpha   90.00
_cell.angle_beta   90.00
_cell.angle_gamma   90.00
#
_symmetry.space_group_name_H-M   'P 1'
#
loop_
_entity.id
_entity.type
_entity.pdbx_description
1 polymer ?
#
loop_
_entity_poly.entity_id
_entity_poly.type
_entity_poly.pdbx_seq_one_letter_code
_entity_poly.pdbx_strand_id
1 'polypeptide(L)'
;MPYATPDEYELYGNGIIPAEDLNKALSRASDQIDSLTYNRIVQRSLDGLTAFQRENVVKAVSQQADFQYQYGDYLDFPLSGYSAGSVSVSFKAVEGAGGVKTTEGVTSLLRATGLMNRGL
;
A
#
# COMPACT_ATOMS: atom_id res chain seq x y z
N MET A 1 1.30 14.35 3.66
CA MET A 1 2.75 14.33 3.34
C MET A 1 3.11 12.87 3.21
N PRO A 2 3.81 12.45 2.14
CA PRO A 2 4.14 11.04 1.95
C PRO A 2 5.06 10.54 3.07
N TYR A 3 4.87 9.30 3.50
CA TYR A 3 5.73 8.66 4.50
C TYR A 3 7.04 8.12 3.94
N ALA A 4 7.13 7.97 2.61
CA ALA A 4 8.33 7.57 1.91
C ALA A 4 8.81 8.71 1.01
N THR A 5 10.13 8.88 0.96
CA THR A 5 10.81 9.80 0.05
C THR A 5 11.10 9.13 -1.31
N PRO A 6 11.40 9.91 -2.36
CA PRO A 6 11.83 9.34 -3.65
C PRO A 6 13.05 8.42 -3.52
N ASP A 7 14.05 8.80 -2.71
CA ASP A 7 15.25 7.98 -2.49
C ASP A 7 14.93 6.64 -1.82
N GLU A 8 13.99 6.63 -0.86
CA GLU A 8 13.53 5.39 -0.22
C GLU A 8 12.71 4.52 -1.17
N TYR A 9 11.94 5.15 -2.07
CA TYR A 9 11.21 4.43 -3.11
C TYR A 9 12.16 3.78 -4.12
N GLU A 10 13.29 4.40 -4.47
CA GLU A 10 14.31 3.75 -5.31
C GLU A 10 14.91 2.50 -4.64
N LEU A 11 14.95 2.46 -3.30
CA LEU A 11 15.50 1.33 -2.55
C LEU A 11 14.50 0.18 -2.37
N TYR A 12 13.21 0.48 -2.19
CA TYR A 12 12.20 -0.50 -1.79
C TYR A 12 11.06 -0.71 -2.80
N GLY A 13 10.89 0.21 -3.75
CA GLY A 13 9.95 0.11 -4.85
C GLY A 13 10.54 -0.54 -6.08
N ASN A 14 9.74 -0.68 -7.12
CA ASN A 14 10.14 -1.29 -8.40
C ASN A 14 10.62 -0.27 -9.45
N GLY A 15 10.59 1.03 -9.12
CA GLY A 15 11.03 2.10 -10.03
C GLY A 15 10.16 2.28 -11.28
N ILE A 16 8.89 1.83 -11.24
CA ILE A 16 7.97 1.88 -12.38
C ILE A 16 7.24 3.22 -12.50
N ILE A 17 7.23 4.02 -11.43
CA ILE A 17 6.50 5.30 -11.37
C ILE A 17 7.42 6.43 -11.86
N PRO A 18 7.00 7.23 -12.85
CA PRO A 18 7.73 8.42 -13.30
C PRO A 18 7.96 9.42 -12.17
N ALA A 19 9.11 10.10 -12.16
CA ALA A 19 9.46 11.06 -11.10
C ALA A 19 8.45 12.21 -10.95
N GLU A 20 7.77 12.60 -12.03
CA GLU A 20 6.71 13.62 -12.03
C GLU A 20 5.47 13.20 -11.23
N ASP A 21 5.10 11.92 -11.28
CA ASP A 21 3.94 11.36 -10.60
C ASP A 21 4.29 10.71 -9.26
N LEU A 22 5.57 10.45 -9.01
CA LEU A 22 6.05 9.71 -7.85
C LEU A 22 5.57 10.30 -6.53
N ASN A 23 5.72 11.61 -6.34
CA ASN A 23 5.29 12.28 -5.11
C ASN A 23 3.78 12.13 -4.86
N LYS A 24 2.98 12.22 -5.93
CA LYS A 24 1.52 12.06 -5.87
C LYS A 24 1.14 10.62 -5.57
N ALA A 25 1.81 9.65 -6.20
CA ALA A 25 1.60 8.23 -5.97
C ALA A 25 1.96 7.83 -4.53
N LEU A 26 3.10 8.29 -4.01
CA LEU A 26 3.53 8.06 -2.64
C LEU A 26 2.59 8.71 -1.63
N SER A 27 2.08 9.92 -1.91
CA SER A 27 1.09 10.56 -1.04
C SER A 27 -0.20 9.75 -0.97
N ARG A 28 -0.73 9.32 -2.13
CA ARG A 28 -1.94 8.48 -2.18
C ARG A 28 -1.74 7.14 -1.48
N ALA A 29 -0.58 6.50 -1.68
CA ALA A 29 -0.24 5.26 -1.00
C ALA A 29 -0.12 5.47 0.52
N SER A 30 0.40 6.61 0.98
CA SER A 30 0.46 6.92 2.41
C SER A 30 -0.93 7.03 3.04
N ASP A 31 -1.87 7.72 2.38
CA ASP A 31 -3.26 7.83 2.83
C ASP A 31 -3.96 6.43 2.91
N GLN A 32 -3.62 5.55 1.97
CA GLN A 32 -4.09 4.16 1.97
C GLN A 32 -3.49 3.36 3.13
N ILE A 33 -2.20 3.54 3.43
CA ILE A 33 -1.53 2.89 4.56
C ILE A 33 -2.11 3.39 5.90
N ASP A 34 -2.47 4.68 5.99
CA ASP A 34 -3.19 5.20 7.15
C ASP A 34 -4.54 4.51 7.33
N SER A 35 -5.30 4.36 6.26
CA SER A 35 -6.57 3.62 6.28
C SER A 35 -6.37 2.16 6.70
N LEU A 36 -5.34 1.49 6.18
CA LEU A 36 -4.97 0.10 6.50
C LEU A 36 -4.52 -0.07 7.96
N THR A 37 -3.97 0.98 8.57
CA THR A 37 -3.48 0.99 9.97
C THR A 37 -4.46 1.65 10.94
N TYR A 38 -5.71 1.86 10.52
CA TYR A 38 -6.75 2.51 11.33
C TYR A 38 -6.35 3.91 11.83
N ASN A 39 -5.60 4.66 11.01
CA ASN A 39 -5.06 5.99 11.31
C ASN A 39 -4.16 6.07 12.55
N ARG A 40 -3.57 4.94 12.98
CA ARG A 40 -2.70 4.91 14.16
C ARG A 40 -1.37 5.62 13.93
N ILE A 41 -0.88 5.63 12.70
CA ILE A 41 0.35 6.35 12.34
C ILE A 41 0.08 7.85 12.45
N VAL A 42 -1.03 8.35 11.92
CA VAL A 42 -1.48 9.75 12.10
C VAL A 42 -1.55 10.12 13.58
N GLN A 43 -2.11 9.26 14.44
CA GLN A 43 -2.23 9.55 15.87
C GLN A 43 -0.87 9.61 16.59
N ARG A 44 0.07 8.71 16.26
CA ARG A 44 1.37 8.60 16.95
C ARG A 44 2.46 9.46 16.32
N SER A 45 2.22 9.99 15.13
CA SER A 45 3.24 10.53 14.21
C SER A 45 4.23 9.47 13.75
N LEU A 46 4.74 9.60 12.52
CA LEU A 46 5.76 8.67 11.99
C LEU A 46 7.02 8.66 12.87
N ASP A 47 7.35 9.80 13.49
CA ASP A 47 8.47 9.92 14.42
C ASP A 47 8.29 9.19 15.74
N GLY A 48 7.04 8.94 16.15
CA GLY A 48 6.72 8.14 17.34
C GLY A 48 6.84 6.63 17.12
N LEU A 49 7.11 6.18 15.89
CA LEU A 49 7.33 4.78 15.55
C LEU A 49 8.80 4.38 15.74
N THR A 50 9.01 3.10 16.10
CA THR A 50 10.36 2.53 16.13
C THR A 50 10.97 2.50 14.73
N ALA A 51 12.30 2.44 14.63
CA ALA A 51 12.99 2.33 13.34
C ALA A 51 12.46 1.15 12.51
N PHE A 52 12.22 0.00 13.14
CA PHE A 52 11.64 -1.18 12.50
C PHE A 52 10.22 -0.92 11.96
N GLN A 53 9.37 -0.24 12.74
CA GLN A 53 8.01 0.09 12.30
C GLN A 53 8.03 1.10 11.14
N ARG A 54 8.89 2.12 11.23
CA ARG A 54 9.05 3.15 10.20
C ARG A 54 9.54 2.55 8.89
N GLU A 55 10.56 1.70 8.94
CA GLU A 55 11.11 1.03 7.76
C GLU A 55 10.04 0.15 7.07
N ASN A 56 9.25 -0.59 7.84
CA ASN A 56 8.16 -1.40 7.28
C ASN A 56 7.03 -0.54 6.70
N VAL A 57 6.72 0.62 7.30
CA VAL A 57 5.76 1.58 6.74
C VAL A 57 6.26 2.14 5.41
N VAL A 58 7.52 2.57 5.34
CA VAL A 58 8.15 3.08 4.10
C VAL A 58 8.13 2.03 2.99
N LYS A 59 8.50 0.78 3.30
CA LYS A 59 8.40 -0.35 2.36
C LYS A 59 6.97 -0.59 1.90
N ALA A 60 6.02 -0.56 2.83
CA ALA A 60 4.61 -0.78 2.54
C ALA A 60 4.05 0.33 1.63
N VAL A 61 4.39 1.59 1.87
CA VAL A 61 4.02 2.73 1.01
C VAL A 61 4.60 2.58 -0.39
N SER A 62 5.87 2.20 -0.49
CA SER A 62 6.55 2.03 -1.79
C SER A 62 5.89 0.93 -2.62
N GLN A 63 5.65 -0.23 -2.02
CA GLN A 63 4.97 -1.35 -2.69
C GLN A 63 3.51 -1.05 -3.01
N GLN A 64 2.81 -0.32 -2.14
CA GLN A 64 1.42 0.08 -2.38
C GLN A 64 1.33 1.11 -3.51
N ALA A 65 2.29 2.03 -3.61
CA ALA A 65 2.37 2.99 -4.73
C ALA A 65 2.55 2.25 -6.06
N ASP A 66 3.46 1.26 -6.12
CA ASP A 66 3.64 0.43 -7.31
C ASP A 66 2.37 -0.33 -7.69
N PHE A 67 1.73 -0.95 -6.70
CA PHE A 67 0.48 -1.68 -6.92
C PHE A 67 -0.62 -0.75 -7.46
N GLN A 68 -0.77 0.44 -6.88
CA GLN A 68 -1.76 1.41 -7.30
C GLN A 68 -1.46 1.99 -8.68
N TYR A 69 -0.18 2.15 -9.04
CA TYR A 69 0.21 2.63 -10.36
C TYR A 69 -0.01 1.57 -11.44
N GLN A 70 0.36 0.32 -11.16
CA GLN A 70 0.26 -0.79 -12.11
C GLN A 70 -1.18 -1.30 -12.27
N TYR A 71 -1.93 -1.37 -11.17
CA TYR A 71 -3.26 -2.00 -11.15
C TYR A 71 -4.39 -1.02 -10.88
N GLY A 72 -4.14 0.23 -10.54
CA GLY A 72 -5.18 1.20 -10.15
C GLY A 72 -6.32 1.32 -11.15
N ASP A 73 -5.98 1.44 -12.44
CA ASP A 73 -6.99 1.53 -13.51
C ASP A 73 -7.76 0.22 -13.73
N TYR A 74 -7.16 -0.92 -13.39
CA TYR A 74 -7.78 -2.24 -13.44
C TYR A 74 -8.66 -2.53 -12.21
N LEU A 75 -8.38 -1.91 -11.07
CA LEU A 75 -9.14 -2.08 -9.83
C LEU A 75 -10.48 -1.35 -9.86
N ASP A 76 -10.60 -0.27 -10.64
CA ASP A 76 -11.83 0.47 -10.91
C ASP A 76 -12.68 -0.19 -12.01
N PHE A 77 -12.19 -1.27 -12.64
CA PHE A 77 -12.97 -2.01 -13.62
C PHE A 77 -14.14 -2.73 -12.92
N PRO A 78 -15.40 -2.57 -13.38
CA PRO A 78 -16.58 -3.12 -12.71
C PRO A 78 -16.69 -4.65 -12.80
N LEU A 79 -15.78 -5.32 -13.53
CA LEU A 79 -15.73 -6.77 -13.65
C LEU A 79 -14.61 -7.33 -12.76
N SER A 80 -15.00 -7.97 -11.65
CA SER A 80 -14.10 -8.61 -10.69
C SER A 80 -13.48 -9.94 -11.18
N GLY A 81 -13.88 -10.40 -12.37
CA GLY A 81 -13.34 -11.59 -13.02
C GLY A 81 -13.91 -11.73 -14.43
N TYR A 82 -13.07 -12.17 -15.37
CA TYR A 82 -13.49 -12.53 -16.72
C TYR A 82 -13.28 -14.03 -16.91
N SER A 83 -14.34 -14.74 -17.30
CA SER A 83 -14.29 -16.17 -17.57
C SER A 83 -14.56 -16.37 -19.06
N ALA A 84 -13.56 -16.85 -19.79
CA ALA A 84 -13.68 -17.25 -21.19
C ALA A 84 -13.30 -18.71 -21.34
N GLY A 85 -14.29 -19.56 -21.57
CA GLY A 85 -14.09 -21.01 -21.69
C GLY A 85 -13.63 -21.64 -20.36
N SER A 86 -12.49 -22.35 -20.40
CA SER A 86 -11.90 -23.06 -19.26
C SER A 86 -10.86 -22.26 -18.45
N VAL A 87 -10.60 -21.00 -18.83
CA VAL A 87 -9.61 -20.15 -18.15
C VAL A 87 -10.34 -19.13 -17.28
N SER A 88 -10.20 -19.27 -15.98
CA SER A 88 -10.72 -18.33 -14.97
C SER A 88 -9.58 -17.45 -14.47
N VAL A 89 -9.62 -16.15 -14.79
CA VAL A 89 -8.69 -15.17 -14.22
C VAL A 89 -9.41 -14.46 -13.08
N SER A 90 -9.03 -14.76 -11.84
CA SER A 90 -9.56 -14.11 -10.63
C SER A 90 -8.54 -13.13 -10.08
N PHE A 91 -8.89 -11.84 -10.04
CA PHE A 91 -8.08 -10.80 -9.42
C PHE A 91 -8.23 -10.85 -7.90
N LYS A 92 -7.23 -11.40 -7.20
CA LYS A 92 -7.23 -11.52 -5.73
C LYS A 92 -6.52 -10.32 -5.09
N ALA A 93 -7.14 -9.14 -5.17
CA ALA A 93 -6.73 -8.02 -4.31
C ALA A 93 -7.22 -8.30 -2.87
N VAL A 94 -6.39 -8.02 -1.87
CA VAL A 94 -6.80 -8.10 -0.46
C VAL A 94 -7.51 -6.79 -0.13
N GLU A 95 -8.76 -6.85 0.30
CA GLU A 95 -9.46 -5.69 0.82
C GLU A 95 -9.10 -5.51 2.30
N GLY A 96 -8.31 -4.48 2.59
CA GLY A 96 -7.92 -4.12 3.95
C GLY A 96 -8.90 -3.14 4.59
N ALA A 97 -8.51 -2.60 5.75
CA ALA A 97 -9.32 -1.61 6.45
C ALA A 97 -9.59 -0.36 5.57
N GLY A 98 -10.80 0.17 5.63
CA GLY A 98 -11.23 1.32 4.83
C GLY A 98 -11.55 1.01 3.36
N GLY A 99 -11.68 -0.27 2.97
CA GLY A 99 -11.95 -0.67 1.58
C GLY A 99 -10.74 -0.53 0.65
N VAL A 100 -9.54 -0.37 1.21
CA VAL A 100 -8.30 -0.24 0.44
C VAL A 100 -7.94 -1.60 -0.15
N LYS A 101 -7.87 -1.67 -1.48
CA LYS A 101 -7.34 -2.81 -2.20
C LYS A 101 -5.80 -2.78 -2.14
N THR A 102 -5.21 -3.86 -1.64
CA THR A 102 -3.76 -3.97 -1.41
C THR A 102 -3.27 -5.40 -1.72
N THR A 103 -1.96 -5.59 -1.77
CA THR A 103 -1.33 -6.90 -1.90
C THR A 103 -1.09 -7.56 -0.54
N GLU A 104 -0.93 -8.88 -0.53
CA GLU A 104 -0.60 -9.64 0.68
C GLU A 104 0.75 -9.19 1.27
N GLY A 105 1.72 -8.85 0.42
CA GLY A 105 3.05 -8.35 0.82
C GLY A 105 2.96 -7.09 1.68
N VAL A 106 2.20 -6.09 1.23
CA VAL A 106 1.95 -4.86 1.98
C VAL A 106 1.27 -5.16 3.32
N THR A 107 0.28 -6.06 3.34
CA THR A 107 -0.39 -6.43 4.61
C THR A 107 0.54 -7.19 5.56
N SER A 108 1.49 -7.97 5.05
CA SER A 108 2.46 -8.70 5.86
C SER A 108 3.43 -7.74 6.54
N LEU A 109 3.96 -6.76 5.79
CA LEU A 109 4.81 -5.70 6.32
C LEU A 109 4.10 -4.93 7.44
N LEU A 110 2.86 -4.51 7.20
CA LEU A 110 2.08 -3.77 8.19
C LEU A 110 1.67 -4.63 9.39
N ARG A 111 1.36 -5.92 9.21
CA ARG A 111 1.09 -6.83 10.33
C ARG A 111 2.31 -7.01 11.24
N ALA A 112 3.51 -7.10 10.67
CA ALA A 112 4.75 -7.22 11.44
C ALA A 112 4.98 -6.01 12.37
N THR A 113 4.45 -4.84 12.03
CA THR A 113 4.56 -3.63 12.88
C THR A 113 3.60 -3.63 14.08
N GLY A 114 2.59 -4.50 14.09
CA GLY A 114 1.48 -4.48 15.06
C GLY A 114 0.44 -3.39 14.82
N LEU A 115 0.65 -2.48 13.86
CA LEU A 115 -0.24 -1.33 13.60
C LEU A 115 -1.60 -1.74 13.01
N MET A 116 -1.70 -2.93 12.39
CA MET A 116 -2.97 -3.49 11.89
C MET A 116 -3.78 -4.25 12.95
N ASN A 117 -3.28 -4.46 14.17
CA ASN A 117 -4.00 -5.28 15.13
C ASN A 117 -5.16 -4.50 15.78
N ARG A 118 -6.41 -4.97 15.69
CA ARG A 118 -7.55 -4.33 16.37
C ARG A 118 -7.68 -4.71 17.85
N GLY A 119 -6.96 -5.74 18.31
CA GLY A 119 -6.88 -6.12 19.71
C GLY A 119 -6.06 -5.12 20.53
N LEU A 120 -6.62 -4.71 21.67
CA LEU A 120 -5.91 -3.99 22.74
C LEU A 120 -4.93 -4.92 23.44
#